data_AF-A0A517MVM3-F1
#
_entry.id   AF-A0A517MVM3-F1
#
_cell.length_a   1.000
_cell.length_b   1.000
_cell.length_c   1.000
_cell.angle_alpha   90.00
_cell.angle_beta   90.00
_cell.angle_gamma   90.00
#
_symmetry.space_group_name_H-M   'P 1'
#
loop_
_entity.id
_entity.type
_entity.pdbx_description
1 polymer ?
#
loop_
_entity_poly.entity_id
_entity_poly.type
_entity_poly.pdbx_seq_one_letter_code
_entity_poly.pdbx_strand_id
1 'polypeptide(L)'
;MSGSQLAVGDDPTQKLRWGVYFILIALAVGSMTGRLLAVNSENRADSEHKFIQLRMRSLEERLRAQGLVEDAVQERLSAERPQIEAEEARQFPFLSSNDRSRWLAIRALVDHGTYEIDEIVDRKRWNSIDMVQHRGSDGELHLYSSKPPLLYTIIAGEYWLLQKLTGWTLEEKPYHVGRAILLTVNILPFALMMYLLAKLVDRFGQTDWGRIFVMACACLGTMLTTFAVVMNNHTIGAVSTAIALYAFVQIWFAENENEGNHRIRWYALCGLAAAFTATNELPALSFFALAGLALFFKDRLAWFKGFLPAAVVVVVAFFATNYVAHNSLRPPYMHRSDTDPEDNWYAYTYTVEGKQIESYWQNPKGVDIGEPSKATYAFHALVGHHGIFSLTPVWLMTLTGLAIWLTGGTLQQKQMAAGIAALSLICLVFYLGLRPQEDRNYGGMTSGFRWMFWFAPLWLVAMVPAADRLSVSRWGRALACLLLALSVLSASYPTWNPWSRPWIEVWLNS
;
A
#
# COMPACT_ATOMS: atom_id res chain seq x y z
N MET A 1 53.47 16.53 -13.47
CA MET A 1 52.72 17.80 -13.53
C MET A 1 51.45 17.61 -12.72
N SER A 2 51.30 18.45 -11.71
CA SER A 2 50.34 18.35 -10.61
C SER A 2 48.89 18.31 -11.09
N GLY A 3 48.12 17.38 -10.51
CA GLY A 3 46.67 17.36 -10.62
C GLY A 3 46.08 18.64 -10.04
N SER A 4 45.33 19.37 -10.87
CA SER A 4 44.44 20.42 -10.40
C SER A 4 43.25 19.77 -9.70
N GLN A 5 43.18 19.94 -8.39
CA GLN A 5 41.91 19.90 -7.66
C GLN A 5 40.99 20.94 -8.29
N LEU A 6 40.07 20.48 -9.13
CA LEU A 6 38.94 21.30 -9.55
C LEU A 6 38.04 21.47 -8.33
N ALA A 7 37.97 22.69 -7.83
CA ALA A 7 36.97 23.12 -6.87
C ALA A 7 35.58 22.69 -7.39
N VAL A 8 34.77 22.10 -6.51
CA VAL A 8 33.35 21.82 -6.74
C VAL A 8 32.69 23.16 -7.00
N GLY A 9 32.52 23.53 -8.28
CA GLY A 9 31.71 24.67 -8.66
C GLY A 9 30.28 24.39 -8.23
N ASP A 10 29.66 25.33 -7.50
CA ASP A 10 28.24 25.28 -7.18
C ASP A 10 27.44 24.97 -8.45
N ASP A 11 26.72 23.86 -8.47
CA ASP A 11 25.80 23.50 -9.55
C ASP A 11 24.75 24.63 -9.66
N PRO A 12 24.84 25.49 -10.70
CA PRO A 12 24.08 26.74 -10.73
C PRO A 12 22.57 26.49 -10.86
N THR A 13 22.18 25.30 -11.34
CA THR A 13 20.77 24.94 -11.51
C THR A 13 20.21 24.16 -10.31
N GLN A 14 21.03 23.77 -9.33
CA GLN A 14 20.58 22.96 -8.19
C GLN A 14 19.45 23.63 -7.41
N LYS A 15 19.54 24.94 -7.14
CA LYS A 15 18.47 25.69 -6.44
C LYS A 15 17.15 25.64 -7.20
N LEU A 16 17.18 25.88 -8.51
CA LEU A 16 16.00 25.82 -9.37
C LEU A 16 15.43 24.40 -9.40
N ARG A 17 16.29 23.40 -9.56
CA ARG A 17 15.92 21.99 -9.63
C ARG A 17 15.25 21.51 -8.34
N TRP A 18 15.78 21.85 -7.17
CA TRP A 18 15.14 21.58 -5.88
C TRP A 18 13.80 22.34 -5.73
N GLY A 19 13.72 23.57 -6.23
CA GLY A 19 12.45 24.29 -6.34
C GLY A 19 11.40 23.51 -7.16
N VAL A 20 11.79 22.95 -8.30
CA VAL A 20 10.93 22.10 -9.13
C VAL A 20 10.53 20.82 -8.39
N TYR A 21 11.45 20.17 -7.66
CA TYR A 21 11.09 19.01 -6.84
C TYR A 21 10.04 19.34 -5.79
N PHE A 22 10.18 20.45 -5.07
CA PHE A 22 9.19 20.86 -4.07
C PHE A 22 7.84 21.17 -4.70
N ILE A 23 7.81 21.77 -5.89
CA ILE A 23 6.56 21.98 -6.64
C ILE A 23 5.91 20.62 -6.99
N LEU A 24 6.67 19.67 -7.54
CA LEU A 24 6.14 18.34 -7.88
C LEU A 24 5.62 17.59 -6.65
N ILE A 25 6.35 17.66 -5.54
CA ILE A 25 5.94 17.07 -4.26
C ILE A 25 4.66 17.72 -3.75
N ALA A 26 4.59 19.07 -3.77
CA ALA A 26 3.40 19.81 -3.36
C ALA A 26 2.17 19.45 -4.22
N LEU A 27 2.35 19.32 -5.54
CA LEU A 27 1.28 18.88 -6.45
C LEU A 27 0.79 17.47 -6.12
N ALA A 28 1.71 16.53 -5.89
CA ALA A 28 1.35 15.16 -5.52
C ALA A 28 0.63 15.09 -4.17
N VAL A 29 1.16 15.76 -3.14
CA VAL A 29 0.56 15.80 -1.79
C VAL A 29 -0.81 16.47 -1.84
N GLY A 30 -0.93 17.61 -2.53
CA GLY A 30 -2.20 18.31 -2.71
C GLY A 30 -3.23 17.44 -3.44
N SER A 31 -2.83 16.76 -4.52
CA SER A 31 -3.69 15.82 -5.25
C SER A 31 -4.15 14.64 -4.40
N MET A 32 -3.25 13.99 -3.66
CA MET A 32 -3.60 12.88 -2.76
C MET A 32 -4.54 13.34 -1.64
N THR A 33 -4.27 14.52 -1.05
CA THR A 33 -5.09 15.09 0.03
C THR A 33 -6.48 15.46 -0.49
N GLY A 34 -6.56 16.14 -1.64
CA GLY A 34 -7.84 16.48 -2.28
C GLY A 34 -8.67 15.23 -2.57
N ARG A 35 -8.05 14.17 -3.10
CA ARG A 35 -8.73 12.89 -3.34
C ARG A 35 -9.21 12.23 -2.05
N LEU A 36 -8.40 12.22 -1.00
CA LEU A 36 -8.79 11.71 0.33
C LEU A 36 -10.01 12.45 0.90
N LEU A 37 -10.05 13.78 0.73
CA LEU A 37 -11.17 14.60 1.17
C LEU A 37 -12.43 14.39 0.32
N ALA A 38 -12.26 14.09 -0.97
CA ALA A 38 -13.37 13.87 -1.90
C ALA A 38 -13.82 12.40 -2.04
N VAL A 39 -13.26 11.46 -1.25
CA VAL A 39 -13.80 10.11 -1.15
C VAL A 39 -15.29 10.16 -0.81
N ASN A 40 -16.11 9.58 -1.71
CA ASN A 40 -17.58 9.54 -1.71
C ASN A 40 -18.33 10.87 -1.99
N SER A 41 -17.68 11.90 -2.53
CA SER A 41 -18.23 13.27 -2.49
C SER A 41 -19.45 13.59 -3.37
N GLU A 42 -19.81 12.80 -4.39
CA GLU A 42 -20.98 13.15 -5.25
C GLU A 42 -21.85 11.93 -5.62
N ASN A 43 -21.37 11.01 -6.47
CA ASN A 43 -22.24 9.96 -7.03
C ASN A 43 -22.88 8.98 -6.02
N ARG A 44 -22.20 8.67 -4.92
CA ARG A 44 -22.77 7.80 -3.87
C ARG A 44 -23.75 8.55 -2.97
N ALA A 45 -23.50 9.85 -2.73
CA ALA A 45 -24.42 10.72 -2.01
C ALA A 45 -25.76 10.82 -2.76
N ASP A 46 -25.68 11.12 -4.06
CA ASP A 46 -26.86 11.25 -4.92
C ASP A 46 -27.62 9.93 -5.05
N SER A 47 -26.88 8.82 -5.20
CA SER A 47 -27.49 7.49 -5.27
C SER A 47 -28.20 7.14 -3.96
N GLU A 48 -27.53 7.27 -2.82
CA GLU A 48 -28.11 7.05 -1.50
C GLU A 48 -29.38 7.89 -1.29
N HIS A 49 -29.30 9.19 -1.57
CA HIS A 49 -30.44 10.10 -1.48
C HIS A 49 -31.59 9.65 -2.38
N LYS A 50 -31.29 9.26 -3.63
CA LYS A 50 -32.29 8.76 -4.58
C LYS A 50 -32.96 7.47 -4.08
N PHE A 51 -32.20 6.51 -3.55
CA PHE A 51 -32.76 5.25 -3.04
C PHE A 51 -33.60 5.46 -1.78
N ILE A 52 -33.15 6.31 -0.84
CA ILE A 52 -33.93 6.72 0.33
C ILE A 52 -35.25 7.35 -0.13
N GLN A 53 -35.21 8.31 -1.06
CA GLN A 53 -36.42 8.95 -1.57
C GLN A 53 -37.38 7.98 -2.26
N LEU A 54 -36.86 7.02 -3.04
CA LEU A 54 -37.68 6.00 -3.70
C LEU A 54 -38.36 5.09 -2.67
N ARG A 55 -37.64 4.68 -1.63
CA ARG A 55 -38.16 3.79 -0.58
C ARG A 55 -39.15 4.50 0.32
N MET A 56 -38.89 5.77 0.65
CA MET A 56 -39.83 6.64 1.36
C MET A 56 -41.13 6.85 0.56
N ARG A 57 -41.04 7.12 -0.76
CA ARG A 57 -42.22 7.24 -1.63
C ARG A 57 -43.03 5.94 -1.69
N SER A 58 -42.35 4.80 -1.85
CA SER A 58 -43.02 3.49 -1.86
C SER A 58 -43.69 3.15 -0.52
N LEU A 59 -43.11 3.57 0.61
CA LEU A 59 -43.74 3.44 1.91
C LEU A 59 -44.98 4.34 2.02
N GLU A 60 -44.86 5.61 1.62
CA GLU A 60 -45.98 6.56 1.62
C GLU A 60 -47.16 6.06 0.78
N GLU A 61 -46.92 5.60 -0.44
CA GLU A 61 -47.94 5.03 -1.32
C GLU A 61 -48.65 3.83 -0.68
N ARG A 62 -47.91 2.93 -0.02
CA ARG A 62 -48.48 1.78 0.69
C ARG A 62 -49.34 2.21 1.88
N LEU A 63 -48.89 3.18 2.67
CA LEU A 63 -49.64 3.67 3.83
C LEU A 63 -50.93 4.38 3.39
N ARG A 64 -50.88 5.20 2.34
CA ARG A 64 -52.08 5.83 1.75
C ARG A 64 -53.04 4.78 1.20
N ALA A 65 -52.53 3.74 0.53
CA ALA A 65 -53.35 2.63 0.01
C ALA A 65 -54.03 1.81 1.12
N GLN A 66 -53.51 1.83 2.35
CA GLN A 66 -54.13 1.23 3.53
C GLN A 66 -55.23 2.11 4.16
N GLY A 67 -55.50 3.29 3.60
CA GLY A 67 -56.55 4.19 4.07
C GLY A 67 -56.17 4.98 5.34
N LEU A 68 -54.88 5.08 5.66
CA LEU A 68 -54.40 5.91 6.77
C LEU A 68 -54.66 7.40 6.50
N VAL A 69 -55.07 8.12 7.55
CA VAL A 69 -55.20 9.58 7.54
C VAL A 69 -53.83 10.24 7.46
N GLU A 70 -53.77 11.42 6.84
CA GLU A 70 -52.50 12.10 6.50
C GLU A 70 -51.55 12.24 7.70
N ASP A 71 -52.06 12.64 8.87
CA ASP A 71 -51.25 12.80 10.09
C ASP A 71 -50.58 11.48 10.52
N ALA A 72 -51.31 10.37 10.43
CA ALA A 72 -50.80 9.04 10.74
C ALA A 72 -49.79 8.53 9.71
N VAL A 73 -49.96 8.91 8.43
CA VAL A 73 -48.96 8.63 7.38
C VAL A 73 -47.66 9.37 7.69
N GLN A 74 -47.72 10.66 8.01
CA GLN A 74 -46.53 11.45 8.32
C GLN A 74 -45.82 10.98 9.60
N GLU A 75 -46.57 10.64 10.65
CA GLU A 75 -46.01 10.05 11.87
C GLU A 75 -45.25 8.76 11.55
N ARG A 76 -45.85 7.86 10.75
CA ARG A 76 -45.21 6.59 10.38
C ARG A 76 -44.00 6.77 9.48
N LEU A 77 -44.05 7.68 8.51
CA LEU A 77 -42.90 8.03 7.67
C LEU A 77 -41.76 8.59 8.53
N SER A 78 -42.05 9.44 9.50
CA SER A 78 -41.03 10.01 10.41
C SER A 78 -40.39 8.94 11.30
N ALA A 79 -41.18 7.96 11.76
CA ALA A 79 -40.70 6.85 12.58
C ALA A 79 -39.85 5.84 11.79
N GLU A 80 -40.20 5.56 10.52
CA GLU A 80 -39.48 4.60 9.69
C GLU A 80 -38.30 5.20 8.91
N ARG A 81 -38.27 6.53 8.72
CA ARG A 81 -37.18 7.23 8.01
C ARG A 81 -35.79 6.89 8.55
N PRO A 82 -35.50 6.94 9.87
CA PRO A 82 -34.18 6.60 10.39
C PRO A 82 -33.74 5.18 10.04
N GLN A 83 -34.69 4.23 10.06
CA GLN A 83 -34.41 2.85 9.68
C GLN A 83 -34.12 2.73 8.17
N ILE A 84 -34.93 3.38 7.31
CA ILE A 84 -34.70 3.39 5.86
C ILE A 84 -33.36 4.05 5.52
N GLU A 85 -33.03 5.17 6.16
CA GLU A 85 -31.75 5.87 6.00
C GLU A 85 -30.58 4.98 6.43
N ALA A 86 -30.67 4.33 7.59
CA ALA A 86 -29.67 3.36 8.05
C ALA A 86 -29.56 2.17 7.07
N GLU A 87 -30.68 1.73 6.51
CA GLU A 87 -30.70 0.60 5.60
C GLU A 87 -30.12 0.91 4.22
N GLU A 88 -30.35 2.12 3.71
CA GLU A 88 -29.90 2.58 2.40
C GLU A 88 -28.55 3.31 2.45
N ALA A 89 -27.97 3.49 3.63
CA ALA A 89 -26.67 4.10 3.80
C ALA A 89 -25.58 3.32 3.03
N ARG A 90 -25.08 3.95 1.98
CA ARG A 90 -24.04 3.47 1.06
C ARG A 90 -22.75 4.27 1.19
N GLN A 91 -22.81 5.41 1.88
CA GLN A 91 -21.65 6.23 2.17
C GLN A 91 -20.82 5.65 3.33
N PHE A 92 -19.60 5.23 2.99
CA PHE A 92 -18.64 4.77 3.98
C PHE A 92 -17.20 4.98 3.45
N PRO A 93 -16.28 5.57 4.24
CA PRO A 93 -14.95 5.96 3.75
C PRO A 93 -14.01 4.78 3.47
N PHE A 94 -14.39 3.55 3.83
CA PHE A 94 -13.54 2.36 3.67
C PHE A 94 -14.02 1.55 2.46
N LEU A 95 -13.17 1.51 1.43
CA LEU A 95 -13.56 1.33 0.03
C LEU A 95 -13.58 -0.12 -0.44
N SER A 96 -13.10 -1.06 0.37
CA SER A 96 -13.08 -2.49 0.09
C SER A 96 -13.15 -3.33 1.37
N SER A 97 -13.26 -4.65 1.20
CA SER A 97 -13.06 -5.56 2.32
C SER A 97 -11.63 -5.53 2.86
N ASN A 98 -10.63 -5.24 2.01
CA ASN A 98 -9.22 -5.33 2.37
C ASN A 98 -8.77 -4.25 3.36
N ASP A 99 -9.18 -3.01 3.13
CA ASP A 99 -8.98 -1.91 4.06
C ASP A 99 -9.93 -2.02 5.26
N ARG A 100 -11.21 -2.39 5.07
CA ARG A 100 -12.15 -2.59 6.20
C ARG A 100 -11.68 -3.62 7.21
N SER A 101 -11.01 -4.70 6.79
CA SER A 101 -10.44 -5.69 7.70
C SER A 101 -9.46 -5.08 8.72
N ARG A 102 -8.65 -4.11 8.29
CA ARG A 102 -7.72 -3.41 9.19
C ARG A 102 -8.45 -2.42 10.10
N TRP A 103 -9.43 -1.70 9.55
CA TRP A 103 -10.25 -0.77 10.33
C TRP A 103 -11.07 -1.48 11.41
N LEU A 104 -11.60 -2.67 11.11
CA LEU A 104 -12.28 -3.53 12.09
C LEU A 104 -11.35 -3.86 13.26
N ALA A 105 -10.13 -4.33 12.98
CA ALA A 105 -9.16 -4.65 14.03
C ALA A 105 -8.70 -3.41 14.84
N ILE A 106 -8.52 -2.26 14.17
CA ILE A 106 -8.21 -0.98 14.85
C ILE A 106 -9.35 -0.60 15.81
N ARG A 107 -10.60 -0.73 15.36
CA ARG A 107 -11.78 -0.43 16.15
C ARG A 107 -11.89 -1.38 17.34
N ALA A 108 -11.72 -2.70 17.13
CA ALA A 108 -11.71 -3.69 18.21
C ALA A 108 -10.69 -3.38 19.30
N LEU A 109 -9.47 -3.05 18.89
CA LEU A 109 -8.39 -2.78 19.84
C LEU A 109 -8.65 -1.55 20.71
N VAL A 110 -9.19 -0.48 20.13
CA VAL A 110 -9.36 0.80 20.83
C VAL A 110 -10.70 0.91 21.55
N ASP A 111 -11.79 0.46 20.90
CA ASP A 111 -13.14 0.63 21.44
C ASP A 111 -13.50 -0.51 22.40
N HIS A 112 -12.96 -1.73 22.20
CA HIS A 112 -13.31 -2.92 22.99
C HIS A 112 -12.11 -3.54 23.73
N GLY A 113 -10.87 -3.15 23.43
CA GLY A 113 -9.67 -3.68 24.09
C GLY A 113 -9.34 -5.12 23.70
N THR A 114 -9.82 -5.60 22.55
CA THR A 114 -9.61 -6.97 22.05
C THR A 114 -9.16 -6.98 20.57
N TYR A 115 -8.59 -8.10 20.10
CA TYR A 115 -8.35 -8.35 18.67
C TYR A 115 -9.56 -8.98 17.97
N GLU A 116 -10.54 -9.45 18.74
CA GLU A 116 -11.78 -10.07 18.28
C GLU A 116 -12.69 -9.00 17.67
N ILE A 117 -13.29 -9.29 16.53
CA ILE A 117 -14.11 -8.32 15.78
C ILE A 117 -15.60 -8.66 15.80
N ASP A 118 -16.01 -9.69 16.56
CA ASP A 118 -17.38 -10.24 16.56
C ASP A 118 -18.45 -9.17 16.84
N GLU A 119 -18.23 -8.33 17.85
CA GLU A 119 -19.19 -7.30 18.28
C GLU A 119 -19.34 -6.14 17.27
N ILE A 120 -18.41 -6.01 16.34
CA ILE A 120 -18.29 -4.87 15.42
C ILE A 120 -18.78 -5.23 14.02
N VAL A 121 -18.67 -6.50 13.65
CA VAL A 121 -19.00 -6.96 12.30
C VAL A 121 -20.51 -6.81 12.03
N ASP A 122 -20.84 -6.15 10.93
CA ASP A 122 -22.22 -5.98 10.46
C ASP A 122 -22.36 -6.42 8.98
N ARG A 123 -23.58 -6.40 8.41
CA ARG A 123 -23.79 -6.81 7.01
C ARG A 123 -23.55 -5.73 5.96
N LYS A 124 -23.29 -4.47 6.33
CA LYS A 124 -23.34 -3.30 5.42
C LYS A 124 -22.08 -2.43 5.45
N ARG A 125 -21.71 -1.88 6.61
CA ARG A 125 -20.63 -0.91 6.78
C ARG A 125 -19.36 -1.58 7.29
N TRP A 126 -19.45 -2.25 8.43
CA TRP A 126 -18.35 -2.91 9.12
C TRP A 126 -18.27 -4.39 8.75
N ASN A 127 -18.08 -4.69 7.47
CA ASN A 127 -17.84 -6.06 6.98
C ASN A 127 -16.51 -6.20 6.28
N SER A 128 -16.02 -7.44 6.26
CA SER A 128 -14.92 -7.83 5.39
C SER A 128 -15.01 -9.30 5.03
N ILE A 129 -14.57 -9.66 3.81
CA ILE A 129 -14.24 -11.04 3.47
C ILE A 129 -12.86 -11.43 4.00
N ASP A 130 -12.00 -10.46 4.32
CA ASP A 130 -10.64 -10.64 4.80
C ASP A 130 -10.63 -10.88 6.33
N MET A 131 -11.27 -11.95 6.77
CA MET A 131 -11.37 -12.35 8.17
C MET A 131 -11.04 -13.84 8.30
N VAL A 132 -10.76 -14.27 9.53
CA VAL A 132 -10.51 -15.66 9.92
C VAL A 132 -11.28 -15.96 11.20
N GLN A 133 -11.53 -17.24 11.48
CA GLN A 133 -12.11 -17.69 12.75
C GLN A 133 -11.21 -18.72 13.41
N HIS A 134 -10.91 -18.53 14.69
CA HIS A 134 -10.22 -19.52 15.51
C HIS A 134 -10.59 -19.33 16.98
N ARG A 135 -10.14 -20.27 17.83
CA ARG A 135 -10.42 -20.19 19.27
C ARG A 135 -9.66 -19.04 19.92
N GLY A 136 -10.37 -18.24 20.72
CA GLY A 136 -9.82 -17.19 21.55
C GLY A 136 -9.20 -17.74 22.84
N SER A 137 -8.79 -16.83 23.72
CA SER A 137 -8.21 -17.18 25.03
C SER A 137 -9.21 -17.80 26.01
N ASP A 138 -10.50 -17.58 25.77
CA ASP A 138 -11.63 -18.16 26.50
C ASP A 138 -12.03 -19.56 26.00
N GLY A 139 -11.43 -20.02 24.89
CA GLY A 139 -11.72 -21.30 24.27
C GLY A 139 -12.86 -21.28 23.25
N GLU A 140 -13.56 -20.15 23.09
CA GLU A 140 -14.67 -19.98 22.16
C GLU A 140 -14.19 -19.51 20.79
N LEU A 141 -15.01 -19.71 19.75
CA LEU A 141 -14.67 -19.31 18.38
C LEU A 141 -14.97 -17.84 18.16
N HIS A 142 -13.94 -17.08 17.77
CA HIS A 142 -14.04 -15.65 17.52
C HIS A 142 -13.57 -15.29 16.11
N LEU A 143 -14.13 -14.20 15.58
CA LEU A 143 -13.70 -13.61 14.32
C LEU A 143 -12.52 -12.67 14.55
N TYR A 144 -11.56 -12.69 13.62
CA TYR A 144 -10.40 -11.82 13.62
C TYR A 144 -10.10 -11.29 12.21
N SER A 145 -9.35 -10.18 12.13
CA SER A 145 -8.76 -9.74 10.87
C SER A 145 -7.75 -10.76 10.35
N SER A 146 -7.78 -11.05 9.05
CA SER A 146 -6.78 -11.91 8.41
C SER A 146 -5.43 -11.22 8.15
N LYS A 147 -5.30 -9.92 8.47
CA LYS A 147 -4.10 -9.13 8.20
C LYS A 147 -3.06 -9.31 9.31
N PRO A 148 -1.75 -9.20 9.02
CA PRO A 148 -0.73 -9.25 10.05
C PRO A 148 -0.93 -8.16 11.13
N PRO A 149 -0.87 -8.50 12.44
CA PRO A 149 -1.30 -7.57 13.49
C PRO A 149 -0.45 -6.33 13.72
N LEU A 150 0.86 -6.41 13.48
CA LEU A 150 1.80 -5.33 13.80
C LEU A 150 1.35 -3.97 13.26
N LEU A 151 0.99 -3.91 11.98
CA LEU A 151 0.68 -2.64 11.32
C LEU A 151 -0.56 -1.99 11.93
N TYR A 152 -1.67 -2.73 12.01
CA TYR A 152 -2.91 -2.16 12.51
C TYR A 152 -2.87 -1.92 14.03
N THR A 153 -2.02 -2.64 14.78
CA THR A 153 -1.76 -2.37 16.20
C THR A 153 -1.04 -1.03 16.41
N ILE A 154 -0.05 -0.71 15.57
CA ILE A 154 0.61 0.60 15.61
C ILE A 154 -0.40 1.73 15.33
N ILE A 155 -1.25 1.54 14.30
CA ILE A 155 -2.26 2.52 13.91
C ILE A 155 -3.38 2.64 14.96
N ALA A 156 -3.71 1.55 15.66
CA ALA A 156 -4.62 1.59 16.80
C ALA A 156 -4.13 2.54 17.90
N GLY A 157 -2.80 2.62 18.13
CA GLY A 157 -2.22 3.61 19.04
C GLY A 157 -2.49 5.06 18.60
N GLU A 158 -2.44 5.34 17.30
CA GLU A 158 -2.81 6.66 16.76
C GLU A 158 -4.31 6.94 16.89
N TYR A 159 -5.16 5.97 16.56
CA TYR A 159 -6.61 6.12 16.73
C TYR A 159 -6.98 6.36 18.20
N TRP A 160 -6.37 5.62 19.13
CA TRP A 160 -6.54 5.83 20.57
C TRP A 160 -6.18 7.26 20.98
N LEU A 161 -5.04 7.79 20.52
CA LEU A 161 -4.64 9.16 20.83
C LEU A 161 -5.65 10.18 20.25
N LEU A 162 -6.08 9.99 19.01
CA LEU A 162 -7.07 10.86 18.38
C LEU A 162 -8.40 10.84 19.14
N GLN A 163 -8.87 9.65 19.54
CA GLN A 163 -10.08 9.47 20.34
C GLN A 163 -9.96 10.19 21.69
N LYS A 164 -8.82 10.06 22.40
CA LYS A 164 -8.60 10.76 23.68
C LYS A 164 -8.54 12.28 23.56
N LEU A 165 -8.01 12.80 22.46
CA LEU A 165 -7.86 14.25 22.25
C LEU A 165 -9.13 14.92 21.73
N THR A 166 -9.95 14.21 20.95
CA THR A 166 -11.09 14.82 20.22
C THR A 166 -12.45 14.26 20.62
N GLY A 167 -12.49 13.10 21.28
CA GLY A 167 -13.70 12.32 21.52
C GLY A 167 -14.26 11.64 20.27
N TRP A 168 -13.61 11.74 19.11
CA TRP A 168 -14.13 11.15 17.87
C TRP A 168 -13.86 9.66 17.81
N THR A 169 -14.91 8.87 17.58
CA THR A 169 -14.81 7.43 17.36
C THR A 169 -14.93 7.09 15.87
N LEU A 170 -14.40 5.92 15.49
CA LEU A 170 -14.58 5.37 14.15
C LEU A 170 -16.06 5.06 13.84
N GLU A 171 -16.84 4.76 14.87
CA GLU A 171 -18.28 4.52 14.75
C GLU A 171 -19.06 5.80 14.40
N GLU A 172 -18.85 6.86 15.18
CA GLU A 172 -19.64 8.10 15.06
C GLU A 172 -19.11 9.00 13.94
N LYS A 173 -17.79 9.04 13.75
CA LYS A 173 -17.12 9.96 12.82
C LYS A 173 -16.10 9.25 11.92
N PRO A 174 -16.50 8.20 11.16
CA PRO A 174 -15.59 7.38 10.35
C PRO A 174 -14.80 8.20 9.33
N TYR A 175 -15.41 9.24 8.74
CA TYR A 175 -14.74 10.09 7.76
C TYR A 175 -13.65 10.96 8.41
N HIS A 176 -13.93 11.59 9.55
CA HIS A 176 -12.96 12.47 10.19
C HIS A 176 -11.77 11.68 10.71
N VAL A 177 -12.04 10.58 11.42
CA VAL A 177 -11.01 9.69 11.97
C VAL A 177 -10.21 9.03 10.84
N GLY A 178 -10.91 8.42 9.87
CA GLY A 178 -10.27 7.74 8.74
C GLY A 178 -9.39 8.69 7.92
N ARG A 179 -9.85 9.90 7.62
CA ARG A 179 -9.05 10.89 6.87
C ARG A 179 -7.86 11.40 7.69
N ALA A 180 -8.03 11.65 8.98
CA ALA A 180 -6.93 12.09 9.84
C ALA A 180 -5.80 11.05 9.87
N ILE A 181 -6.15 9.78 10.09
CA ILE A 181 -5.18 8.67 10.11
C ILE A 181 -4.57 8.47 8.71
N LEU A 182 -5.35 8.46 7.62
CA LEU A 182 -4.78 8.27 6.27
C LEU A 182 -3.85 9.42 5.86
N LEU A 183 -4.08 10.64 6.33
CA LEU A 183 -3.17 11.75 6.12
C LEU A 183 -1.80 11.48 6.77
N THR A 184 -1.78 10.99 8.02
CA THR A 184 -0.57 10.77 8.81
C THR A 184 0.15 9.46 8.50
N VAL A 185 -0.56 8.38 8.14
CA VAL A 185 0.05 7.07 7.86
C VAL A 185 0.35 6.83 6.39
N ASN A 186 -0.35 7.51 5.47
CA ASN A 186 -0.06 7.42 4.03
C ASN A 186 0.57 8.71 3.51
N ILE A 187 -0.15 9.84 3.52
CA ILE A 187 0.22 11.02 2.73
C ILE A 187 1.51 11.69 3.23
N LEU A 188 1.64 11.92 4.53
CA LEU A 188 2.87 12.51 5.10
C LEU A 188 4.10 11.59 4.92
N PRO A 189 4.01 10.27 5.18
CA PRO A 189 5.09 9.33 4.86
C PRO A 189 5.40 9.28 3.35
N PHE A 190 4.41 9.43 2.49
CA PHE A 190 4.62 9.54 1.04
C PHE A 190 5.43 10.78 0.67
N ALA A 191 5.15 11.93 1.29
CA ALA A 191 5.92 13.16 1.10
C ALA A 191 7.37 12.98 1.54
N LEU A 192 7.60 12.29 2.67
CA LEU A 192 8.94 11.90 3.12
C LEU A 192 9.64 11.01 2.09
N MET A 193 8.96 9.97 1.58
CA MET A 193 9.50 9.11 0.53
C MET A 193 9.92 9.93 -0.70
N MET A 194 9.10 10.88 -1.14
CA MET A 194 9.45 11.75 -2.27
C MET A 194 10.65 12.64 -1.99
N TYR A 195 10.77 13.18 -0.78
CA TYR A 195 11.94 13.95 -0.38
C TYR A 195 13.22 13.10 -0.39
N LEU A 196 13.16 11.87 0.13
CA LEU A 196 14.30 10.94 0.11
C LEU A 196 14.65 10.54 -1.34
N LEU A 197 13.66 10.30 -2.19
CA LEU A 197 13.88 10.05 -3.61
C LEU A 197 14.49 11.26 -4.30
N ALA A 198 14.05 12.49 -4.00
CA ALA A 198 14.66 13.69 -4.53
C ALA A 198 16.15 13.77 -4.18
N LYS A 199 16.54 13.44 -2.93
CA LYS A 199 17.96 13.34 -2.54
C LYS A 199 18.73 12.30 -3.35
N LEU A 200 18.15 11.11 -3.56
CA LEU A 200 18.81 10.02 -4.29
C LEU A 200 18.92 10.32 -5.79
N VAL A 201 17.86 10.85 -6.39
CA VAL A 201 17.81 11.25 -7.80
C VAL A 201 18.77 12.41 -8.05
N ASP A 202 18.83 13.42 -7.16
CA ASP A 202 19.79 14.52 -7.27
C ASP A 202 21.23 14.01 -7.20
N ARG A 203 21.51 13.06 -6.30
CA ARG A 203 22.82 12.43 -6.14
C ARG A 203 23.28 11.63 -7.36
N PHE A 204 22.39 10.84 -7.95
CA PHE A 204 22.77 9.88 -9.00
C PHE A 204 22.53 10.37 -10.42
N GLY A 205 21.65 11.34 -10.62
CA GLY A 205 21.38 11.88 -11.94
C GLY A 205 22.54 12.71 -12.47
N GLN A 206 22.61 12.82 -13.78
CA GLN A 206 23.64 13.59 -14.49
C GLN A 206 23.04 14.78 -15.24
N THR A 207 21.74 14.76 -15.55
CA THR A 207 21.06 15.88 -16.20
C THR A 207 19.85 16.36 -15.41
N ASP A 208 19.59 17.67 -15.45
CA ASP A 208 18.43 18.24 -14.77
C ASP A 208 17.12 17.67 -15.30
N TRP A 209 17.05 17.50 -16.62
CA TRP A 209 15.89 16.92 -17.27
C TRP A 209 15.64 15.48 -16.79
N GLY A 210 16.67 14.63 -16.76
CA GLY A 210 16.55 13.24 -16.31
C GLY A 210 16.11 13.16 -14.85
N ARG A 211 16.70 13.99 -14.00
CA ARG A 211 16.33 14.06 -12.58
C ARG A 211 14.90 14.54 -12.35
N ILE A 212 14.49 15.62 -13.01
CA ILE A 212 13.12 16.16 -12.93
C ILE A 212 12.13 15.14 -13.47
N PHE A 213 12.47 14.46 -14.56
CA PHE A 213 11.63 13.40 -15.13
C PHE A 213 11.39 12.25 -14.14
N VAL A 214 12.44 11.73 -13.49
CA VAL A 214 12.29 10.65 -12.50
C VAL A 214 11.47 11.12 -11.29
N MET A 215 11.66 12.37 -10.85
CA MET A 215 10.82 12.94 -9.79
C MET A 215 9.35 13.12 -10.21
N ALA A 216 9.09 13.47 -11.47
CA ALA A 216 7.73 13.49 -12.01
C ALA A 216 7.11 12.08 -12.06
N CYS A 217 7.89 11.06 -12.45
CA CYS A 217 7.47 9.65 -12.38
C CYS A 217 7.11 9.26 -10.95
N ALA A 218 7.95 9.59 -9.98
CA ALA A 218 7.70 9.30 -8.57
C ALA A 218 6.39 9.94 -8.10
N CYS A 219 6.23 11.23 -8.36
CA CYS A 219 5.10 12.04 -7.89
C CYS A 219 3.76 11.69 -8.54
N LEU A 220 3.75 11.29 -9.81
CA LEU A 220 2.52 11.19 -10.61
C LEU A 220 2.38 9.89 -11.40
N GLY A 221 3.49 9.23 -11.73
CA GLY A 221 3.53 8.09 -12.65
C GLY A 221 3.47 6.72 -11.98
N THR A 222 3.48 6.64 -10.65
CA THR A 222 3.40 5.35 -9.92
C THR A 222 1.99 5.07 -9.41
N MET A 223 1.57 3.80 -9.48
CA MET A 223 0.29 3.34 -8.93
C MET A 223 0.18 3.53 -7.41
N LEU A 224 1.30 3.75 -6.70
CA LEU A 224 1.31 4.02 -5.26
C LEU A 224 0.45 5.23 -4.88
N THR A 225 0.43 6.27 -5.73
CA THR A 225 -0.35 7.48 -5.47
C THR A 225 -1.86 7.21 -5.39
N THR A 226 -2.35 6.15 -6.05
CA THR A 226 -3.75 5.74 -5.98
C THR A 226 -4.11 5.20 -4.60
N PHE A 227 -3.18 4.53 -3.93
CA PHE A 227 -3.43 3.87 -2.65
C PHE A 227 -3.33 4.82 -1.45
N ALA A 228 -2.92 6.07 -1.66
CA ALA A 228 -2.81 7.06 -0.60
C ALA A 228 -4.14 7.30 0.15
N VAL A 229 -5.29 7.06 -0.50
CA VAL A 229 -6.63 7.33 0.06
C VAL A 229 -7.26 6.12 0.76
N VAL A 230 -6.56 4.99 0.89
CA VAL A 230 -7.07 3.77 1.55
C VAL A 230 -6.05 3.18 2.51
N MET A 231 -6.51 2.44 3.52
CA MET A 231 -5.61 1.74 4.42
C MET A 231 -4.98 0.54 3.70
N ASN A 232 -3.66 0.52 3.57
CA ASN A 232 -2.95 -0.52 2.85
C ASN A 232 -1.50 -0.67 3.34
N ASN A 233 -0.92 -1.85 3.14
CA ASN A 233 0.48 -2.14 3.49
C ASN A 233 1.47 -1.72 2.38
N HIS A 234 1.02 -1.55 1.13
CA HIS A 234 1.88 -1.29 -0.02
C HIS A 234 2.56 0.09 0.03
N THR A 235 1.81 1.13 0.40
CA THR A 235 2.34 2.48 0.62
C THR A 235 3.39 2.47 1.73
N ILE A 236 3.08 1.80 2.85
CA ILE A 236 3.94 1.74 4.03
C ILE A 236 5.21 0.93 3.73
N GLY A 237 5.07 -0.17 2.99
CA GLY A 237 6.19 -0.97 2.47
C GLY A 237 7.07 -0.16 1.52
N ALA A 238 6.50 0.62 0.60
CA ALA A 238 7.26 1.50 -0.29
C ALA A 238 8.01 2.59 0.48
N VAL A 239 7.37 3.28 1.43
CA VAL A 239 8.04 4.31 2.25
C VAL A 239 9.19 3.70 3.05
N SER A 240 8.96 2.55 3.69
CA SER A 240 9.98 1.84 4.46
C SER A 240 11.15 1.39 3.56
N THR A 241 10.85 0.96 2.34
CA THR A 241 11.86 0.63 1.33
C THR A 241 12.69 1.85 0.93
N ALA A 242 12.06 3.02 0.76
CA ALA A 242 12.77 4.26 0.44
C ALA A 242 13.70 4.71 1.59
N ILE A 243 13.24 4.58 2.84
CA ILE A 243 14.06 4.86 4.04
C ILE A 243 15.25 3.89 4.10
N ALA A 244 15.00 2.59 3.93
CA ALA A 244 16.03 1.57 3.95
C ALA A 244 17.05 1.76 2.81
N LEU A 245 16.58 2.05 1.59
CA LEU A 245 17.42 2.35 0.43
C LEU A 245 18.26 3.60 0.66
N TYR A 246 17.66 4.67 1.18
CA TYR A 246 18.38 5.90 1.49
C TYR A 246 19.50 5.64 2.50
N ALA A 247 19.19 4.97 3.61
CA ALA A 247 20.17 4.58 4.62
C ALA A 247 21.27 3.66 4.06
N PHE A 248 20.88 2.68 3.23
CA PHE A 248 21.82 1.80 2.54
C PHE A 248 22.78 2.60 1.65
N VAL A 249 22.28 3.57 0.89
CA VAL A 249 23.12 4.43 0.03
C VAL A 249 24.07 5.29 0.85
N GLN A 250 23.65 5.80 2.01
CA GLN A 250 24.55 6.54 2.92
C GLN A 250 25.70 5.67 3.43
N ILE A 251 25.47 4.37 3.62
CA ILE A 251 26.51 3.43 4.06
C ILE A 251 27.38 2.96 2.89
N TRP A 252 26.76 2.54 1.80
CA TRP A 252 27.42 1.82 0.71
C TRP A 252 28.31 2.74 -0.13
N PHE A 253 27.91 4.00 -0.26
CA PHE A 253 28.62 5.03 -1.02
C PHE A 253 29.30 6.07 -0.10
N ALA A 254 29.56 5.76 1.16
CA ALA A 254 30.42 6.60 2.01
C ALA A 254 31.90 6.40 1.62
N GLU A 255 32.62 7.51 1.43
CA GLU A 255 34.05 7.51 1.06
C GLU A 255 35.00 7.46 2.27
N ASN A 256 34.55 7.87 3.47
CA ASN A 256 35.37 7.90 4.68
C ASN A 256 34.82 6.98 5.79
N GLU A 257 35.68 6.10 6.31
CA GLU A 257 35.34 5.04 7.26
C GLU A 257 35.20 5.48 8.73
N ASN A 258 35.51 6.74 9.08
CA ASN A 258 35.91 7.14 10.44
C ASN A 258 34.97 8.05 11.24
N GLU A 259 33.65 7.95 11.09
CA GLU A 259 32.70 8.55 12.06
C GLU A 259 31.80 7.49 12.68
N GLY A 260 32.33 6.75 13.66
CA GLY A 260 31.71 5.54 14.24
C GLY A 260 30.23 5.70 14.65
N ASN A 261 29.84 6.78 15.32
CA ASN A 261 28.44 7.01 15.72
C ASN A 261 27.54 7.37 14.54
N HIS A 262 28.06 8.11 13.55
CA HIS A 262 27.32 8.46 12.33
C HIS A 262 27.04 7.22 11.47
N ARG A 263 27.92 6.22 11.52
CA ARG A 263 27.74 4.96 10.79
C ARG A 263 26.68 4.07 11.44
N ILE A 264 26.70 3.93 12.78
CA ILE A 264 25.75 3.07 13.51
C ILE A 264 24.30 3.52 13.30
N ARG A 265 24.01 4.83 13.31
CA ARG A 265 22.64 5.34 13.07
C ARG A 265 22.07 4.92 11.71
N TRP A 266 22.89 4.89 10.66
CA TRP A 266 22.42 4.48 9.33
C TRP A 266 22.19 2.97 9.27
N TYR A 267 23.04 2.19 9.93
CA TYR A 267 22.82 0.74 10.07
C TYR A 267 21.53 0.46 10.83
N ALA A 268 21.28 1.16 11.95
CA ALA A 268 20.05 1.03 12.71
C ALA A 268 18.81 1.42 11.90
N LEU A 269 18.86 2.56 11.19
CA LEU A 269 17.75 2.99 10.33
C LEU A 269 17.49 2.00 9.19
N CYS A 270 18.55 1.47 8.56
CA CYS A 270 18.43 0.47 7.50
C CYS A 270 17.84 -0.85 8.04
N GLY A 271 18.32 -1.34 9.19
CA GLY A 271 17.80 -2.56 9.82
C GLY A 271 16.34 -2.44 10.23
N LEU A 272 15.97 -1.34 10.90
CA LEU A 272 14.60 -1.04 11.27
C LEU A 272 13.68 -1.01 10.04
N ALA A 273 14.02 -0.19 9.04
CA ALA A 273 13.18 0.04 7.88
C ALA A 273 13.09 -1.19 6.97
N ALA A 274 14.19 -1.92 6.76
CA ALA A 274 14.18 -3.14 5.95
C ALA A 274 13.38 -4.28 6.62
N ALA A 275 13.52 -4.45 7.94
CA ALA A 275 12.70 -5.40 8.69
C ALA A 275 11.22 -5.00 8.64
N PHE A 276 10.91 -3.70 8.79
CA PHE A 276 9.53 -3.22 8.73
C PHE A 276 8.93 -3.36 7.32
N THR A 277 9.71 -3.18 6.25
CA THR A 277 9.26 -3.55 4.91
C THR A 277 8.88 -5.03 4.85
N ALA A 278 9.72 -5.95 5.37
CA ALA A 278 9.45 -7.39 5.35
C ALA A 278 8.18 -7.78 6.12
N THR A 279 7.87 -7.10 7.23
CA THR A 279 6.63 -7.35 7.99
C THR A 279 5.38 -6.83 7.29
N ASN A 280 5.52 -5.84 6.41
CA ASN A 280 4.41 -5.29 5.61
C ASN A 280 4.26 -6.00 4.25
N GLU A 281 5.35 -6.54 3.71
CA GLU A 281 5.41 -7.20 2.40
C GLU A 281 6.26 -8.47 2.52
N LEU A 282 5.62 -9.64 2.54
CA LEU A 282 6.31 -10.91 2.81
C LEU A 282 7.54 -11.13 1.90
N PRO A 283 7.50 -10.90 0.57
CA PRO A 283 8.68 -11.09 -0.26
C PRO A 283 9.80 -10.07 -0.05
N ALA A 284 9.54 -8.96 0.64
CA ALA A 284 10.59 -8.04 1.06
C ALA A 284 11.50 -8.62 2.15
N LEU A 285 11.21 -9.82 2.67
CA LEU A 285 12.21 -10.63 3.38
C LEU A 285 13.48 -10.84 2.55
N SER A 286 13.36 -10.97 1.22
CA SER A 286 14.51 -11.04 0.31
C SER A 286 15.34 -9.75 0.32
N PHE A 287 14.68 -8.58 0.38
CA PHE A 287 15.32 -7.28 0.51
C PHE A 287 16.04 -7.14 1.85
N PHE A 288 15.36 -7.48 2.95
CA PHE A 288 15.97 -7.52 4.28
C PHE A 288 17.21 -8.41 4.33
N ALA A 289 17.11 -9.64 3.80
CA ALA A 289 18.21 -10.59 3.81
C ALA A 289 19.40 -10.13 2.95
N LEU A 290 19.16 -9.66 1.72
CA LEU A 290 20.22 -9.21 0.82
C LEU A 290 20.89 -7.93 1.33
N ALA A 291 20.13 -6.94 1.81
CA ALA A 291 20.69 -5.73 2.40
C ALA A 291 21.46 -6.05 3.68
N GLY A 292 20.89 -6.88 4.56
CA GLY A 292 21.52 -7.30 5.81
C GLY A 292 22.85 -8.03 5.58
N LEU A 293 22.89 -8.95 4.62
CA LEU A 293 24.11 -9.69 4.25
C LEU A 293 25.18 -8.77 3.66
N ALA A 294 24.80 -7.90 2.72
CA ALA A 294 25.71 -6.93 2.14
C ALA A 294 26.33 -6.03 3.22
N LEU A 295 25.50 -5.50 4.12
CA LEU A 295 25.93 -4.61 5.20
C LEU A 295 26.77 -5.33 6.28
N PHE A 296 26.50 -6.61 6.53
CA PHE A 296 27.29 -7.44 7.44
C PHE A 296 28.74 -7.57 6.94
N PHE A 297 28.94 -7.82 5.65
CA PHE A 297 30.27 -7.88 5.05
C PHE A 297 30.94 -6.51 4.90
N LYS A 298 30.16 -5.42 4.90
CA LYS A 298 30.68 -4.05 4.83
C LYS A 298 31.26 -3.56 6.16
N ASP A 299 30.59 -3.84 7.29
CA ASP A 299 31.06 -3.51 8.64
C ASP A 299 30.27 -4.30 9.69
N ARG A 300 30.93 -5.31 10.27
CA ARG A 300 30.31 -6.20 11.27
C ARG A 300 30.00 -5.48 12.58
N LEU A 301 30.83 -4.53 12.99
CA LEU A 301 30.64 -3.85 14.27
C LEU A 301 29.41 -2.94 14.22
N ALA A 302 29.28 -2.14 13.16
CA ALA A 302 28.09 -1.32 12.94
C ALA A 302 26.84 -2.19 12.70
N TRP A 303 27.00 -3.36 12.09
CA TRP A 303 25.91 -4.33 11.92
C TRP A 303 25.38 -4.84 13.26
N PHE A 304 26.25 -5.32 14.15
CA PHE A 304 25.83 -5.82 15.47
C PHE A 304 25.35 -4.71 16.42
N LYS A 305 25.87 -3.49 16.30
CA LYS A 305 25.48 -2.36 17.17
C LYS A 305 24.25 -1.58 16.66
N GLY A 306 24.02 -1.57 15.35
CA GLY A 306 22.96 -0.78 14.72
C GLY A 306 21.91 -1.65 14.06
N PHE A 307 22.27 -2.35 12.99
CA PHE A 307 21.33 -3.06 12.12
C PHE A 307 20.57 -4.16 12.87
N LEU A 308 21.29 -5.07 13.53
CA LEU A 308 20.69 -6.24 14.17
C LEU A 308 19.73 -5.84 15.31
N PRO A 309 20.10 -5.01 16.30
CA PRO A 309 19.19 -4.65 17.38
C PRO A 309 17.92 -3.96 16.86
N ALA A 310 18.05 -3.06 15.89
CA ALA A 310 16.92 -2.35 15.31
C ALA A 310 15.98 -3.30 14.52
N ALA A 311 16.54 -4.25 13.77
CA ALA A 311 15.75 -5.28 13.09
C ALA A 311 15.04 -6.21 14.09
N VAL A 312 15.72 -6.62 15.16
CA VAL A 312 15.16 -7.49 16.21
C VAL A 312 13.95 -6.86 16.87
N VAL A 313 13.94 -5.54 17.12
CA VAL A 313 12.76 -4.84 17.66
C VAL A 313 11.52 -5.07 16.79
N VAL A 314 11.67 -4.94 15.45
CA VAL A 314 10.56 -5.14 14.52
C VAL A 314 10.13 -6.61 14.45
N VAL A 315 11.09 -7.53 14.40
CA VAL A 315 10.82 -8.98 14.37
C VAL A 315 10.09 -9.42 15.64
N VAL A 316 10.54 -8.99 16.81
CA VAL A 316 9.88 -9.27 18.09
C VAL A 316 8.49 -8.66 18.11
N ALA A 317 8.32 -7.40 17.69
CA ALA A 317 7.00 -6.77 17.65
C ALA A 317 6.03 -7.50 16.70
N PHE A 318 6.51 -7.97 15.54
CA PHE A 318 5.70 -8.77 14.61
C PHE A 318 5.19 -10.06 15.26
N PHE A 319 6.09 -10.87 15.83
CA PHE A 319 5.69 -12.14 16.45
C PHE A 319 4.89 -11.93 17.74
N ALA A 320 5.23 -10.93 18.55
CA ALA A 320 4.50 -10.61 19.78
C ALA A 320 3.07 -10.18 19.47
N THR A 321 2.86 -9.25 18.53
CA THR A 321 1.49 -8.83 18.15
C THR A 321 0.71 -9.98 17.53
N ASN A 322 1.36 -10.86 16.75
CA ASN A 322 0.72 -12.05 16.22
C ASN A 322 0.31 -13.04 17.32
N TYR A 323 1.17 -13.26 18.30
CA TYR A 323 0.90 -14.14 19.43
C TYR A 323 -0.21 -13.61 20.33
N VAL A 324 -0.21 -12.30 20.62
CA VAL A 324 -1.27 -11.66 21.42
C VAL A 324 -2.62 -11.73 20.70
N ALA A 325 -2.64 -11.51 19.38
CA ALA A 325 -3.88 -11.53 18.61
C ALA A 325 -4.44 -12.95 18.39
N HIS A 326 -3.58 -13.94 18.17
CA HIS A 326 -3.98 -15.23 17.62
C HIS A 326 -3.52 -16.45 18.42
N ASN A 327 -2.82 -16.27 19.54
CA ASN A 327 -2.12 -17.34 20.27
C ASN A 327 -1.24 -18.24 19.35
N SER A 328 -0.68 -17.63 18.31
CA SER A 328 0.11 -18.29 17.27
C SER A 328 1.28 -17.40 16.87
N LEU A 329 2.43 -18.00 16.55
CA LEU A 329 3.55 -17.28 15.92
C LEU A 329 3.43 -17.24 14.39
N ARG A 330 2.55 -18.09 13.81
CA ARG A 330 2.26 -18.09 12.38
C ARG A 330 1.19 -17.04 12.09
N PRO A 331 1.38 -16.17 11.08
CA PRO A 331 0.37 -15.21 10.70
C PRO A 331 -0.88 -15.91 10.13
N PRO A 332 -2.07 -15.27 10.20
CA PRO A 332 -3.35 -15.90 9.83
C PRO A 332 -3.34 -16.58 8.46
N TYR A 333 -2.71 -15.97 7.45
CA TYR A 333 -2.67 -16.52 6.09
C TYR A 333 -1.90 -17.85 5.96
N MET A 334 -1.17 -18.28 6.99
CA MET A 334 -0.51 -19.59 7.03
C MET A 334 -1.38 -20.70 7.63
N HIS A 335 -2.56 -20.38 8.18
CA HIS A 335 -3.51 -21.33 8.75
C HIS A 335 -4.56 -21.74 7.70
N ARG A 336 -4.10 -22.49 6.70
CA ARG A 336 -4.89 -22.99 5.56
C ARG A 336 -4.64 -24.49 5.34
N SER A 337 -4.63 -25.27 6.41
CA SER A 337 -4.37 -26.70 6.29
C SER A 337 -5.51 -27.42 5.56
N ASP A 338 -5.17 -28.21 4.54
CA ASP A 338 -6.13 -29.10 3.88
C ASP A 338 -6.44 -30.36 4.69
N THR A 339 -5.61 -30.66 5.70
CA THR A 339 -5.63 -31.95 6.43
C THR A 339 -5.99 -31.82 7.90
N ASP A 340 -5.82 -30.63 8.48
CA ASP A 340 -6.12 -30.32 9.87
C ASP A 340 -7.17 -29.20 9.92
N PRO A 341 -8.45 -29.53 10.17
CA PRO A 341 -9.51 -28.54 10.24
C PRO A 341 -9.31 -27.47 11.32
N GLU A 342 -8.63 -27.78 12.43
CA GLU A 342 -8.35 -26.80 13.49
C GLU A 342 -7.27 -25.78 13.06
N ASP A 343 -6.47 -26.12 12.05
CA ASP A 343 -5.45 -25.27 11.43
C ASP A 343 -5.90 -24.64 10.10
N ASN A 344 -7.20 -24.63 9.83
CA ASN A 344 -7.82 -23.97 8.68
C ASN A 344 -8.78 -22.86 9.10
N TRP A 345 -8.23 -21.69 9.42
CA TRP A 345 -9.01 -20.58 9.96
C TRP A 345 -9.87 -19.85 8.93
N TYR A 346 -9.83 -20.27 7.67
CA TYR A 346 -10.62 -19.69 6.58
C TYR A 346 -11.90 -20.50 6.30
N ALA A 347 -12.01 -21.70 6.84
CA ALA A 347 -13.17 -22.57 6.70
C ALA A 347 -14.08 -22.46 7.93
N TYR A 348 -15.03 -21.52 7.89
CA TYR A 348 -15.94 -21.26 9.00
C TYR A 348 -17.31 -20.71 8.58
N THR A 349 -18.26 -20.77 9.52
CA THR A 349 -19.56 -20.08 9.46
C THR A 349 -19.72 -19.20 10.69
N TYR A 350 -20.35 -18.04 10.53
CA TYR A 350 -20.62 -17.12 11.63
C TYR A 350 -22.02 -16.54 11.52
N THR A 351 -22.58 -16.06 12.62
CA THR A 351 -23.91 -15.45 12.65
C THR A 351 -23.77 -13.94 12.82
N VAL A 352 -24.40 -13.18 11.92
CA VAL A 352 -24.48 -11.72 12.01
C VAL A 352 -25.91 -11.29 11.73
N GLU A 353 -26.46 -10.43 12.60
CA GLU A 353 -27.86 -9.95 12.51
C GLU A 353 -28.89 -11.11 12.35
N GLY A 354 -28.68 -12.21 13.09
CA GLY A 354 -29.55 -13.40 13.06
C GLY A 354 -29.46 -14.23 11.78
N LYS A 355 -28.50 -13.95 10.88
CA LYS A 355 -28.26 -14.72 9.66
C LYS A 355 -26.93 -15.45 9.73
N GLN A 356 -26.97 -16.74 9.43
CA GLN A 356 -25.76 -17.54 9.27
C GLN A 356 -25.10 -17.21 7.92
N ILE A 357 -23.82 -16.92 7.93
CA ILE A 357 -22.99 -16.61 6.77
C ILE A 357 -21.81 -17.57 6.73
N GLU A 358 -21.55 -18.11 5.55
CA GLU A 358 -20.37 -18.91 5.27
C GLU A 358 -19.19 -18.01 4.86
N SER A 359 -17.98 -18.35 5.31
CA SER A 359 -16.75 -17.69 4.88
C SER A 359 -16.63 -17.65 3.35
N TYR A 360 -16.34 -16.47 2.80
CA TYR A 360 -16.13 -16.27 1.37
C TYR A 360 -15.04 -17.18 0.79
N TRP A 361 -14.02 -17.49 1.59
CA TRP A 361 -12.85 -18.26 1.14
C TRP A 361 -13.12 -19.76 0.99
N GLN A 362 -14.27 -20.25 1.47
CA GLN A 362 -14.72 -21.62 1.16
C GLN A 362 -15.22 -21.73 -0.28
N ASN A 363 -15.73 -20.64 -0.84
CA ASN A 363 -16.25 -20.59 -2.21
C ASN A 363 -15.87 -19.25 -2.88
N PRO A 364 -14.56 -19.04 -3.18
CA PRO A 364 -14.07 -17.79 -3.72
C PRO A 364 -14.65 -17.52 -5.11
N LYS A 365 -14.77 -16.24 -5.47
CA LYS A 365 -15.43 -15.82 -6.72
C LYS A 365 -14.54 -14.92 -7.55
N GLY A 366 -14.79 -14.91 -8.86
CA GLY A 366 -14.12 -14.01 -9.80
C GLY A 366 -12.59 -14.19 -9.76
N VAL A 367 -11.87 -13.09 -9.56
CA VAL A 367 -10.40 -13.08 -9.58
C VAL A 367 -9.78 -13.94 -8.46
N ASP A 368 -10.49 -14.12 -7.34
CA ASP A 368 -9.99 -14.88 -6.18
C ASP A 368 -10.05 -16.41 -6.39
N ILE A 369 -10.66 -16.89 -7.47
CA ILE A 369 -10.53 -18.29 -7.92
C ILE A 369 -9.09 -18.57 -8.37
N GLY A 370 -8.40 -17.53 -8.85
CA GLY A 370 -7.05 -17.59 -9.36
C GLY A 370 -6.96 -18.09 -10.80
N GLU A 371 -6.04 -17.53 -11.57
CA GLU A 371 -5.80 -17.87 -12.97
C GLU A 371 -5.28 -19.31 -13.12
N PRO A 372 -5.96 -20.21 -13.85
CA PRO A 372 -5.52 -21.59 -14.03
C PRO A 372 -4.16 -21.73 -14.73
N SER A 373 -3.84 -20.86 -15.70
CA SER A 373 -2.61 -20.93 -16.50
C SER A 373 -1.50 -20.02 -15.96
N LYS A 374 -0.34 -20.59 -15.58
CA LYS A 374 0.80 -19.79 -15.10
C LYS A 374 1.33 -18.84 -16.17
N ALA A 375 1.25 -19.23 -17.45
CA ALA A 375 1.69 -18.41 -18.56
C ALA A 375 0.75 -17.21 -18.78
N THR A 376 -0.57 -17.43 -18.75
CA THR A 376 -1.58 -16.37 -18.84
C THR A 376 -1.43 -15.39 -17.68
N TYR A 377 -1.25 -15.94 -16.48
CA TYR A 377 -1.00 -15.17 -15.27
C TYR A 377 0.21 -14.26 -15.40
N ALA A 378 1.36 -14.83 -15.81
CA ALA A 378 2.60 -14.07 -16.00
C ALA A 378 2.46 -13.00 -17.08
N PHE A 379 1.80 -13.31 -18.21
CA PHE A 379 1.56 -12.35 -19.28
C PHE A 379 0.75 -11.15 -18.76
N HIS A 380 -0.38 -11.41 -18.08
CA HIS A 380 -1.25 -10.35 -17.60
C HIS A 380 -0.70 -9.59 -16.38
N ALA A 381 0.18 -10.19 -15.58
CA ALA A 381 0.91 -9.52 -14.51
C ALA A 381 2.09 -8.67 -14.99
N LEU A 382 2.65 -8.94 -16.18
CA LEU A 382 3.78 -8.18 -16.74
C LEU A 382 3.35 -7.12 -17.76
N VAL A 383 2.60 -7.51 -18.79
CA VAL A 383 2.29 -6.65 -19.96
C VAL A 383 0.82 -6.62 -20.35
N GLY A 384 -0.03 -7.42 -19.70
CA GLY A 384 -1.48 -7.41 -19.96
C GLY A 384 -2.26 -6.50 -19.01
N HIS A 385 -3.46 -6.90 -18.60
CA HIS A 385 -4.40 -5.97 -17.98
C HIS A 385 -4.02 -5.49 -16.57
N HIS A 386 -3.30 -6.29 -15.78
CA HIS A 386 -2.71 -5.87 -14.48
C HIS A 386 -1.22 -5.51 -14.58
N GLY A 387 -0.69 -5.42 -15.80
CA GLY A 387 0.73 -5.53 -16.07
C GLY A 387 1.58 -4.42 -15.46
N ILE A 388 2.72 -4.80 -14.86
CA ILE A 388 3.75 -3.86 -14.37
C ILE A 388 4.15 -2.87 -15.48
N PHE A 389 4.39 -3.35 -16.71
CA PHE A 389 4.87 -2.54 -17.82
C PHE A 389 3.77 -1.91 -18.67
N SER A 390 2.56 -2.47 -18.68
CA SER A 390 1.44 -1.90 -19.43
C SER A 390 0.74 -0.77 -18.69
N LEU A 391 0.57 -0.89 -17.37
CA LEU A 391 0.00 0.16 -16.53
C LEU A 391 1.05 1.18 -16.09
N THR A 392 2.34 0.80 -16.03
CA THR A 392 3.41 1.75 -15.66
C THR A 392 4.60 1.62 -16.61
N PRO A 393 4.43 1.99 -17.89
CA PRO A 393 5.44 1.81 -18.94
C PRO A 393 6.77 2.54 -18.70
N VAL A 394 6.83 3.52 -17.78
CA VAL A 394 8.12 4.10 -17.35
C VAL A 394 9.06 3.05 -16.76
N TRP A 395 8.58 1.92 -16.23
CA TRP A 395 9.43 0.83 -15.73
C TRP A 395 10.29 0.17 -16.81
N LEU A 396 9.99 0.34 -18.10
CA LEU A 396 10.90 -0.07 -19.19
C LEU A 396 12.24 0.68 -19.12
N MET A 397 12.21 1.94 -18.65
CA MET A 397 13.42 2.73 -18.43
C MET A 397 14.22 2.21 -17.23
N THR A 398 13.59 1.60 -16.23
CA THR A 398 14.29 0.93 -15.12
C THR A 398 15.13 -0.24 -15.64
N LEU A 399 14.59 -1.08 -16.53
CA LEU A 399 15.37 -2.18 -17.15
C LEU A 399 16.60 -1.66 -17.88
N THR A 400 16.41 -0.59 -18.67
CA THR A 400 17.50 0.07 -19.40
C THR A 400 18.52 0.68 -18.43
N GLY A 401 18.05 1.31 -17.36
CA GLY A 401 18.91 1.97 -16.38
C GLY A 401 19.76 0.99 -15.57
N LEU A 402 19.17 -0.15 -15.17
CA LEU A 402 19.91 -1.27 -14.58
C LEU A 402 21.02 -1.75 -15.53
N ALA A 403 20.73 -1.93 -16.82
CA ALA A 403 21.73 -2.35 -17.80
C ALA A 403 22.88 -1.33 -17.96
N ILE A 404 22.57 -0.03 -17.97
CA ILE A 404 23.58 1.04 -18.04
C ILE A 404 24.51 0.99 -16.83
N TRP A 405 23.96 0.90 -15.61
CA TRP A 405 24.80 0.81 -14.41
C TRP A 405 25.59 -0.49 -14.32
N LEU A 406 25.00 -1.64 -14.67
CA LEU A 406 25.70 -2.93 -14.65
C LEU A 406 26.90 -2.97 -15.60
N THR A 407 26.81 -2.32 -16.75
CA THR A 407 27.87 -2.31 -17.76
C THR A 407 28.90 -1.20 -17.53
N GLY A 408 28.44 0.03 -17.28
CA GLY A 408 29.28 1.23 -17.26
C GLY A 408 29.37 1.98 -15.93
N GLY A 409 28.66 1.55 -14.88
CA GLY A 409 28.68 2.21 -13.57
C GLY A 409 29.96 1.98 -12.76
N THR A 410 30.13 2.74 -11.68
CA THR A 410 31.13 2.44 -10.65
C THR A 410 30.85 1.08 -9.99
N LEU A 411 31.83 0.51 -9.27
CA LEU A 411 31.64 -0.78 -8.59
C LEU A 411 30.40 -0.77 -7.67
N GLN A 412 30.22 0.31 -6.91
CA GLN A 412 29.10 0.48 -5.99
C GLN A 412 27.76 0.61 -6.75
N GLN A 413 27.73 1.33 -7.88
CA GLN A 413 26.54 1.39 -8.75
C GLN A 413 26.21 0.02 -9.36
N LYS A 414 27.22 -0.72 -9.82
CA LYS A 414 27.08 -2.09 -10.34
C LYS A 414 26.49 -3.03 -9.29
N GLN A 415 27.00 -2.99 -8.06
CA GLN A 415 26.51 -3.79 -6.95
C GLN A 415 25.06 -3.44 -6.58
N MET A 416 24.74 -2.14 -6.51
CA MET A 416 23.36 -1.69 -6.23
C MET A 416 22.40 -2.12 -7.35
N ALA A 417 22.78 -1.94 -8.62
CA ALA A 417 21.99 -2.38 -9.76
C ALA A 417 21.81 -3.91 -9.77
N ALA A 418 22.86 -4.68 -9.49
CA ALA A 418 22.78 -6.13 -9.38
C ALA A 418 21.84 -6.57 -8.24
N GLY A 419 21.91 -5.89 -7.08
CA GLY A 419 20.99 -6.13 -5.96
C GLY A 419 19.53 -5.87 -6.33
N ILE A 420 19.23 -4.71 -6.94
CA ILE A 420 17.87 -4.37 -7.39
C ILE A 420 17.36 -5.36 -8.45
N ALA A 421 18.20 -5.74 -9.41
CA ALA A 421 17.85 -6.73 -10.43
C ALA A 421 17.58 -8.11 -9.82
N ALA A 422 18.45 -8.58 -8.92
CA ALA A 422 18.28 -9.85 -8.21
C ALA A 422 17.00 -9.85 -7.37
N LEU A 423 16.71 -8.79 -6.62
CA LEU A 423 15.48 -8.65 -5.83
C LEU A 423 14.23 -8.70 -6.70
N SER A 424 14.25 -7.96 -7.82
CA SER A 424 13.14 -7.94 -8.77
C SER A 424 12.91 -9.33 -9.35
N LEU A 425 13.97 -10.04 -9.72
CA LEU A 425 13.88 -11.41 -10.24
C LEU A 425 13.37 -12.39 -9.20
N ILE A 426 13.89 -12.36 -7.96
CA ILE A 426 13.45 -13.23 -6.87
C ILE A 426 11.95 -13.07 -6.62
N CYS A 427 11.46 -11.84 -6.52
CA CYS A 427 10.05 -11.58 -6.25
C CYS A 427 9.16 -11.94 -7.45
N LEU A 428 9.59 -11.66 -8.68
CA LEU A 428 8.84 -12.07 -9.88
C LEU A 428 8.78 -13.60 -10.01
N VAL A 429 9.87 -14.32 -9.75
CA VAL A 429 9.88 -15.78 -9.75
C VAL A 429 8.95 -16.32 -8.65
N PHE A 430 9.01 -15.75 -7.45
CA PHE A 430 8.13 -16.12 -6.35
C PHE A 430 6.65 -15.97 -6.73
N TYR A 431 6.24 -14.81 -7.23
CA TYR A 431 4.85 -14.52 -7.53
C TYR A 431 4.33 -15.21 -8.80
N LEU A 432 5.12 -15.24 -9.87
CA LEU A 432 4.67 -15.74 -11.18
C LEU A 432 4.93 -17.24 -11.37
N GLY A 433 5.98 -17.77 -10.74
CA GLY A 433 6.43 -19.16 -10.93
C GLY A 433 6.03 -20.10 -9.80
N LEU A 434 6.16 -19.66 -8.54
CA LEU A 434 6.07 -20.53 -7.37
C LEU A 434 4.69 -20.57 -6.70
N ARG A 435 3.81 -19.59 -6.95
CA ARG A 435 2.48 -19.55 -6.33
C ARG A 435 1.52 -20.63 -6.88
N PRO A 436 0.70 -21.25 -6.02
CA PRO A 436 -0.39 -22.15 -6.41
C PRO A 436 -1.53 -21.38 -7.11
N GLN A 437 -2.56 -22.11 -7.58
CA GLN A 437 -3.68 -21.49 -8.31
C GLN A 437 -4.41 -20.41 -7.55
N GLU A 438 -4.84 -20.71 -6.32
CA GLU A 438 -5.58 -19.80 -5.45
C GLU A 438 -4.91 -18.43 -5.25
N ASP A 439 -3.59 -18.38 -5.35
CA ASP A 439 -2.79 -17.17 -5.21
C ASP A 439 -2.52 -16.46 -6.53
N ARG A 440 -3.00 -16.96 -7.67
CA ARG A 440 -2.83 -16.32 -8.98
C ARG A 440 -3.97 -15.36 -9.27
N ASN A 441 -4.27 -14.47 -8.33
CA ASN A 441 -5.40 -13.53 -8.39
C ASN A 441 -5.00 -12.10 -8.81
N TYR A 442 -3.80 -11.88 -9.33
CA TYR A 442 -3.29 -10.58 -9.81
C TYR A 442 -3.20 -9.50 -8.71
N GLY A 443 -3.22 -9.90 -7.44
CA GLY A 443 -3.38 -8.98 -6.32
C GLY A 443 -4.83 -8.78 -5.88
N GLY A 444 -5.79 -9.53 -6.40
CA GLY A 444 -7.21 -9.38 -6.11
C GLY A 444 -7.85 -8.26 -6.94
N MET A 445 -9.01 -7.78 -6.50
CA MET A 445 -9.74 -6.72 -7.21
C MET A 445 -9.10 -5.35 -6.98
N THR A 446 -8.16 -4.98 -7.86
CA THR A 446 -7.31 -3.81 -7.68
C THR A 446 -6.70 -3.30 -8.99
N SER A 447 -6.34 -2.02 -9.03
CA SER A 447 -5.68 -1.45 -10.19
C SER A 447 -4.18 -1.69 -10.14
N GLY A 448 -3.75 -2.75 -10.82
CA GLY A 448 -2.36 -3.12 -11.07
C GLY A 448 -1.80 -4.19 -10.13
N PHE A 449 -0.64 -4.74 -10.49
CA PHE A 449 -0.02 -5.84 -9.76
C PHE A 449 0.62 -5.38 -8.43
N ARG A 450 -0.24 -5.13 -7.43
CA ARG A 450 0.10 -4.38 -6.21
C ARG A 450 1.20 -4.97 -5.34
N TRP A 451 1.42 -6.27 -5.44
CA TRP A 451 2.50 -6.97 -4.74
C TRP A 451 3.90 -6.49 -5.09
N MET A 452 4.06 -5.80 -6.22
CA MET A 452 5.33 -5.19 -6.63
C MET A 452 5.42 -3.70 -6.33
N PHE A 453 4.40 -3.06 -5.74
CA PHE A 453 4.41 -1.60 -5.56
C PHE A 453 5.46 -1.10 -4.59
N TRP A 454 5.85 -1.91 -3.60
CA TRP A 454 6.92 -1.56 -2.66
C TRP A 454 8.31 -1.44 -3.34
N PHE A 455 8.48 -1.95 -4.57
CA PHE A 455 9.70 -1.77 -5.36
C PHE A 455 9.87 -0.37 -5.97
N ALA A 456 8.81 0.45 -6.01
CA ALA A 456 8.85 1.73 -6.73
C ALA A 456 10.08 2.60 -6.37
N PRO A 457 10.50 2.76 -5.10
CA PRO A 457 11.70 3.53 -4.77
C PRO A 457 12.98 2.95 -5.39
N LEU A 458 13.12 1.62 -5.40
CA LEU A 458 14.27 0.93 -5.99
C LEU A 458 14.29 1.14 -7.52
N TRP A 459 13.14 0.95 -8.15
CA TRP A 459 13.00 1.07 -9.60
C TRP A 459 13.16 2.50 -10.12
N LEU A 460 12.69 3.50 -9.36
CA LEU A 460 12.87 4.91 -9.68
C LEU A 460 14.35 5.30 -9.63
N VAL A 461 15.08 4.89 -8.59
CA VAL A 461 16.53 5.16 -8.51
C VAL A 461 17.28 4.46 -9.65
N ALA A 462 16.94 3.19 -9.94
CA ALA A 462 17.54 2.45 -11.05
C ALA A 462 17.18 3.01 -12.45
N MET A 463 16.12 3.81 -12.58
CA MET A 463 15.70 4.46 -13.83
C MET A 463 16.60 5.65 -14.23
N VAL A 464 17.21 6.31 -13.24
CA VAL A 464 17.98 7.56 -13.40
C VAL A 464 18.92 7.58 -14.61
N PRO A 465 19.85 6.61 -14.79
CA PRO A 465 20.77 6.63 -15.93
C PRO A 465 20.07 6.52 -17.30
N ALA A 466 18.92 5.84 -17.40
CA ALA A 466 18.15 5.79 -18.63
C ALA A 466 17.46 7.13 -18.93
N ALA A 467 16.93 7.80 -17.89
CA ALA A 467 16.35 9.14 -18.03
C ALA A 467 17.41 10.17 -18.48
N ASP A 468 18.61 10.11 -17.91
CA ASP A 468 19.74 10.95 -18.33
C ASP A 468 20.09 10.69 -19.80
N ARG A 469 20.16 9.43 -20.24
CA ARG A 469 20.47 9.08 -21.63
C ARG A 469 19.40 9.58 -22.61
N LEU A 470 18.13 9.41 -22.30
CA LEU A 470 17.03 9.89 -23.16
C LEU A 470 16.97 11.42 -23.22
N SER A 471 17.46 12.11 -22.19
CA SER A 471 17.47 13.56 -22.13
C SER A 471 18.33 14.24 -23.21
N VAL A 472 19.25 13.51 -23.85
CA VAL A 472 20.18 14.09 -24.83
C VAL A 472 19.50 14.41 -26.17
N SER A 473 18.41 13.70 -26.53
CA SER A 473 17.76 13.86 -27.84
C SER A 473 16.29 14.26 -27.72
N ARG A 474 15.79 15.01 -28.71
CA ARG A 474 14.36 15.41 -28.76
C ARG A 474 13.42 14.19 -28.80
N TRP A 475 13.81 13.14 -29.52
CA TRP A 475 13.03 11.91 -29.66
C TRP A 475 13.07 11.09 -28.37
N GLY A 476 14.21 11.03 -27.68
CA GLY A 476 14.30 10.38 -26.37
C GLY A 476 13.43 11.07 -25.32
N ARG A 477 13.43 12.40 -25.28
CA ARG A 477 12.53 13.18 -24.41
C ARG A 477 11.06 12.93 -24.77
N ALA A 478 10.70 12.92 -26.05
CA ALA A 478 9.34 12.65 -26.50
C ALA A 478 8.86 11.25 -26.08
N LEU A 479 9.70 10.22 -26.26
CA LEU A 479 9.42 8.86 -25.82
C LEU A 479 9.22 8.80 -24.30
N ALA A 480 10.13 9.38 -23.52
CA ALA A 480 10.01 9.39 -22.07
C ALA A 480 8.74 10.12 -21.59
N CYS A 481 8.40 11.26 -22.20
CA CYS A 481 7.13 11.96 -21.92
C CYS A 481 5.90 11.11 -22.27
N LEU A 482 5.92 10.35 -23.36
CA LEU A 482 4.83 9.43 -23.72
C LEU A 482 4.67 8.31 -22.67
N LEU A 483 5.78 7.67 -22.26
CA LEU A 483 5.77 6.64 -21.22
C LEU A 483 5.23 7.20 -19.89
N LEU A 484 5.64 8.41 -19.52
CA LEU A 484 5.14 9.09 -18.33
C LEU A 484 3.64 9.39 -18.46
N ALA A 485 3.18 9.93 -19.58
CA ALA A 485 1.76 10.24 -19.79
C ALA A 485 0.86 9.00 -19.64
N LEU A 486 1.25 7.87 -20.22
CA LEU A 486 0.52 6.60 -20.09
C LEU A 486 0.55 6.04 -18.66
N SER A 487 1.67 6.22 -17.96
CA SER A 487 1.80 5.81 -16.55
C SER A 487 0.92 6.67 -15.63
N VAL A 488 0.91 7.99 -15.85
CA VAL A 488 0.06 8.95 -15.12
C VAL A 488 -1.42 8.67 -15.40
N LEU A 489 -1.80 8.38 -16.65
CA LEU A 489 -3.16 7.97 -17.00
C LEU A 489 -3.58 6.75 -16.16
N SER A 490 -2.74 5.72 -16.13
CA SER A 490 -3.04 4.48 -15.40
C SER A 490 -3.13 4.70 -13.89
N ALA A 491 -2.24 5.50 -13.29
CA ALA A 491 -2.26 5.84 -11.87
C ALA A 491 -3.47 6.73 -11.49
N SER A 492 -3.91 7.57 -12.43
CA SER A 492 -5.05 8.48 -12.24
C SER A 492 -6.39 7.81 -12.55
N TYR A 493 -6.45 6.76 -13.36
CA TYR A 493 -7.71 6.09 -13.70
C TYR A 493 -8.52 5.65 -12.46
N PRO A 494 -7.94 4.91 -11.50
CA PRO A 494 -8.60 4.54 -10.25
C PRO A 494 -8.63 5.68 -9.20
N THR A 495 -8.82 6.95 -9.63
CA THR A 495 -8.70 8.16 -8.80
C THR A 495 -9.39 8.03 -7.42
N TRP A 496 -10.61 7.50 -7.40
CA TRP A 496 -11.44 7.44 -6.19
C TRP A 496 -11.34 6.13 -5.42
N ASN A 497 -10.98 5.05 -6.09
CA ASN A 497 -10.92 3.73 -5.47
C ASN A 497 -9.85 2.85 -6.14
N PRO A 498 -8.70 2.61 -5.48
CA PRO A 498 -7.67 1.68 -5.98
C PRO A 498 -8.15 0.23 -6.05
N TRP A 499 -9.22 -0.11 -5.35
CA TRP A 499 -9.90 -1.40 -5.40
C TRP A 499 -10.90 -1.39 -6.54
N SER A 500 -10.40 -1.27 -7.76
CA SER A 500 -11.17 -1.30 -9.00
C SER A 500 -10.34 -1.94 -10.10
N ARG A 501 -11.01 -2.53 -11.11
CA ARG A 501 -10.32 -3.16 -12.24
C ARG A 501 -9.48 -2.13 -13.00
N PRO A 502 -8.28 -2.49 -13.48
CA PRO A 502 -7.49 -1.60 -14.33
C PRO A 502 -8.24 -1.22 -15.61
N TRP A 503 -7.97 -0.03 -16.15
CA TRP A 503 -8.64 0.45 -17.36
C TRP A 503 -8.45 -0.47 -18.57
N ILE A 504 -7.29 -1.14 -18.68
CA ILE A 504 -7.02 -2.11 -19.74
C ILE A 504 -8.00 -3.27 -19.65
N GLU A 505 -8.26 -3.79 -18.45
CA GLU A 505 -9.22 -4.88 -18.26
C GLU A 505 -10.64 -4.44 -18.59
N VAL A 506 -11.03 -3.24 -18.17
CA VAL A 506 -12.35 -2.70 -18.47
C VAL A 506 -12.53 -2.57 -19.98
N TRP A 507 -11.52 -2.05 -20.68
CA TRP A 507 -11.55 -1.87 -22.12
C TRP A 507 -11.56 -3.19 -22.91
N LEU A 508 -10.87 -4.23 -22.43
CA LEU A 508 -10.89 -5.55 -23.07
C LEU A 508 -12.23 -6.29 -22.89
N ASN A 509 -13.02 -5.92 -21.88
CA ASN A 509 -14.29 -6.57 -21.54
C ASN A 509 -15.52 -5.72 -21.93
N SER A 510 -15.32 -4.52 -22.46
CA SER A 510 -16.37 -3.66 -23.03
C SER A 510 -16.56 -3.96 -24.50
#